data_AF-A0A9I9DIS0-F1
#
_entry.id   AF-A0A9I9DIS0-F1
#
_cell.length_a   1.000
_cell.length_b   1.000
_cell.length_c   1.000
_cell.angle_alpha   90.00
_cell.angle_beta   90.00
_cell.angle_gamma   90.00
#
_symmetry.space_group_name_H-M   'P 1'
#
loop_
_entity.id
_entity.type
_entity.pdbx_description
1 polymer ?
#
loop_
_entity_poly.entity_id
_entity_poly.type
_entity_poly.pdbx_seq_one_letter_code
_entity_poly.pdbx_strand_id
1 'polypeptide(L)'
;MEIILLNRLPNHCLNPSWVCSVCKQNRENSIGCTLSSYLWEIDITTETNGVDDSKYRSGEGGGHDYPERGDYSDLRHDQVHWGSDYSCGREGQGWCVKCCNHARDAVDTNLMESRRHIYKRMGLRSNIMALLLHLLLMLASTAKCQSIFDITTYGAKPNTDITQVLANAWKDACASTNPSQLLIPTGVYQLNQSLLIGPCNSTIEVRMEGTLQAHPDPIGIGLVLFRHIDQLTISGTGAFDGQGEKGWEKNDCHLKKACTRLPMNVTFQNVTIIAPEKSPNTDGIHVSNSEEINILNTKISTGDDCVSVGDGNKQITITNVTCGPGHGISIGSLGKYTTEKEVAGVTVKSCNLINTSNGVRIKSWPDSAVAYTASDLHFEDIEMVNVSNPIIIDQEYCPSNQCNKKIPSKIKIRNVSFKNIRGTSATFVAIKFICSKDLPCDDVEVADINLSYTGTQGRITSQCRNVIPIITGKQNPRACIEVAPINSPSTD
;
A
#
# COMPACT_ATOMS: atom_id res chain seq x y z
N MET A 1 -19.06 -6.36 13.64
CA MET A 1 -20.12 -6.72 12.68
C MET A 1 -19.60 -7.94 11.94
N GLU A 2 -20.05 -9.13 12.31
CA GLU A 2 -19.63 -10.38 11.66
C GLU A 2 -20.23 -10.47 10.25
N ILE A 3 -19.48 -11.05 9.31
CA ILE A 3 -20.05 -11.60 8.08
C ILE A 3 -19.49 -13.02 7.92
N ILE A 4 -20.42 -13.97 7.87
CA ILE A 4 -20.16 -15.41 7.75
C ILE A 4 -19.68 -15.72 6.33
N LEU A 5 -18.54 -16.41 6.19
CA LEU A 5 -18.07 -16.95 4.93
C LEU A 5 -18.86 -18.22 4.56
N LEU A 6 -19.63 -18.16 3.46
CA LEU A 6 -20.20 -19.36 2.84
C LEU A 6 -19.19 -19.99 1.87
N ASN A 7 -18.83 -21.24 2.13
CA ASN A 7 -17.95 -22.05 1.29
C ASN A 7 -18.43 -22.14 -0.17
N ARG A 8 -17.51 -22.04 -1.13
CA ARG A 8 -17.66 -22.63 -2.47
C ARG A 8 -16.47 -23.51 -2.82
N LEU A 9 -16.79 -24.77 -3.12
CA LEU A 9 -15.89 -25.77 -3.70
C LEU A 9 -15.66 -25.49 -5.20
N PRO A 10 -14.63 -26.10 -5.82
CA PRO A 10 -14.06 -25.60 -7.07
C PRO A 10 -14.81 -26.06 -8.33
N ASN A 11 -14.86 -25.19 -9.34
CA ASN A 11 -15.34 -25.53 -10.67
C ASN A 11 -14.20 -26.03 -11.56
N HIS A 12 -14.22 -27.32 -11.89
CA HIS A 12 -13.42 -27.88 -12.99
C HIS A 12 -13.92 -27.39 -14.35
N CYS A 13 -13.00 -27.23 -15.30
CA CYS A 13 -13.33 -26.95 -16.70
C CYS A 13 -13.73 -28.24 -17.45
N LEU A 14 -14.83 -28.21 -18.22
CA LEU A 14 -15.10 -29.18 -19.28
C LEU A 14 -15.73 -28.50 -20.51
N ASN A 15 -14.99 -28.57 -21.62
CA ASN A 15 -15.27 -28.45 -23.06
C ASN A 15 -16.47 -27.65 -23.67
N PRO A 16 -16.29 -27.11 -24.90
CA PRO A 16 -17.24 -26.20 -25.53
C PRO A 16 -18.29 -26.90 -26.42
N SER A 17 -19.53 -26.44 -26.36
CA SER A 17 -20.52 -26.42 -27.45
C SER A 17 -21.85 -25.83 -26.92
N TRP A 18 -22.82 -25.65 -27.81
CA TRP A 18 -24.16 -25.07 -27.58
C TRP A 18 -24.26 -23.55 -27.61
N VAL A 19 -24.46 -23.09 -28.85
CA VAL A 19 -25.14 -21.85 -29.21
C VAL A 19 -26.45 -21.72 -28.44
N CYS A 20 -26.70 -20.56 -27.82
CA CYS A 20 -28.06 -20.10 -27.61
C CYS A 20 -28.14 -18.57 -27.74
N SER A 21 -28.80 -18.12 -28.79
CA SER A 21 -29.08 -16.72 -29.08
C SER A 21 -30.28 -16.22 -28.29
N VAL A 22 -30.21 -15.00 -27.72
CA VAL A 22 -31.13 -13.87 -28.01
C VAL A 22 -30.50 -12.57 -27.50
N CYS A 23 -30.48 -11.52 -28.35
CA CYS A 23 -30.21 -10.13 -27.97
C CYS A 23 -31.47 -9.27 -28.20
N LYS A 24 -31.50 -8.08 -27.57
CA LYS A 24 -32.62 -7.09 -27.45
C LYS A 24 -33.59 -7.46 -26.31
N GLN A 25 -34.05 -6.55 -25.45
CA GLN A 25 -33.91 -5.08 -25.26
C GLN A 25 -33.65 -4.84 -23.75
N ASN A 26 -32.88 -3.86 -23.26
CA ASN A 26 -32.91 -2.42 -23.55
C ASN A 26 -31.49 -1.80 -23.48
N ARG A 27 -31.27 -0.73 -24.24
CA ARG A 27 -30.19 0.23 -23.93
C ARG A 27 -30.77 1.32 -23.06
N GLU A 28 -30.23 1.50 -21.85
CA GLU A 28 -29.85 2.79 -21.28
C GLU A 28 -29.17 2.55 -19.92
N ASN A 29 -28.17 3.39 -19.60
CA ASN A 29 -27.46 3.44 -18.32
C ASN A 29 -26.73 2.16 -17.83
N SER A 30 -25.67 1.75 -18.56
CA SER A 30 -24.51 1.13 -17.90
C SER A 30 -23.46 2.21 -17.64
N ILE A 31 -23.42 2.73 -16.40
CA ILE A 31 -22.29 3.51 -15.91
C ILE A 31 -21.05 2.62 -16.01
N GLY A 32 -20.00 3.11 -16.68
CA GLY A 32 -18.79 2.31 -16.88
C GLY A 32 -18.09 2.05 -15.56
N CYS A 33 -17.92 0.78 -15.19
CA CYS A 33 -16.91 0.39 -14.22
C CYS A 33 -15.53 0.73 -14.82
N THR A 34 -14.97 1.85 -14.40
CA THR A 34 -13.54 2.13 -14.60
C THR A 34 -12.75 1.03 -13.92
N LEU A 35 -11.97 0.28 -14.69
CA LEU A 35 -10.91 -0.58 -14.16
C LEU A 35 -9.90 0.31 -13.44
N SER A 36 -10.06 0.42 -12.12
CA SER A 36 -8.98 0.87 -11.25
C SER A 36 -7.87 -0.16 -11.36
N SER A 37 -6.73 0.24 -11.91
CA SER A 37 -5.50 -0.53 -11.81
C SER A 37 -5.07 -0.54 -10.34
N TYR A 38 -5.44 -1.60 -9.62
CA TYR A 38 -4.88 -1.90 -8.31
C TYR A 38 -3.39 -2.19 -8.52
N LEU A 39 -2.55 -1.21 -8.15
CA LEU A 39 -1.12 -1.39 -7.96
C LEU A 39 -0.91 -1.76 -6.49
N TRP A 40 -0.08 -2.75 -6.23
CA TRP A 40 0.00 -3.45 -4.95
C TRP A 40 1.23 -3.02 -4.14
N GLU A 41 1.10 -3.18 -2.83
CA GLU A 41 2.12 -2.93 -1.80
C GLU A 41 3.19 -4.05 -1.78
N ILE A 42 4.45 -3.67 -1.58
CA ILE A 42 5.55 -4.62 -1.32
C ILE A 42 5.52 -4.95 0.17
N ASP A 43 4.75 -5.96 0.57
CA ASP A 43 4.80 -6.50 1.93
C ASP A 43 5.99 -7.44 2.12
N ILE A 44 6.85 -7.13 3.09
CA ILE A 44 7.93 -8.01 3.54
C ILE A 44 7.65 -8.43 4.98
N THR A 45 7.43 -9.72 5.18
CA THR A 45 7.39 -10.37 6.51
C THR A 45 8.42 -11.49 6.58
N THR A 46 9.10 -11.64 7.73
CA THR A 46 9.94 -12.81 8.01
C THR A 46 9.41 -13.52 9.26
N GLU A 47 8.73 -14.65 9.09
CA GLU A 47 8.01 -15.28 10.19
C GLU A 47 8.91 -15.59 11.42
N THR A 48 8.40 -15.21 12.59
CA THR A 48 9.00 -15.56 13.89
C THR A 48 8.04 -16.50 14.62
N ASN A 49 8.27 -17.80 14.47
CA ASN A 49 7.46 -18.85 15.10
C ASN A 49 7.65 -18.88 16.62
N GLY A 50 6.78 -18.14 17.33
CA GLY A 50 6.62 -18.31 18.77
C GLY A 50 5.66 -19.46 19.06
N VAL A 51 6.19 -20.59 19.51
CA VAL A 51 5.37 -21.67 20.09
C VAL A 51 4.93 -21.24 21.49
N ASP A 52 3.62 -21.21 21.74
CA ASP A 52 3.09 -21.27 23.10
C ASP A 52 2.03 -22.38 23.20
N ASP A 53 2.19 -23.24 24.21
CA ASP A 53 1.54 -24.55 24.34
C ASP A 53 0.63 -24.55 25.57
N SER A 54 -0.52 -23.87 25.48
CA SER A 54 -1.50 -23.79 26.57
C SER A 54 -2.69 -24.73 26.36
N LYS A 55 -2.48 -26.02 26.63
CA LYS A 55 -3.56 -26.99 26.87
C LYS A 55 -4.50 -26.50 27.98
N TYR A 56 -5.81 -26.41 27.75
CA TYR A 56 -6.79 -26.72 28.81
C TYR A 56 -8.09 -27.35 28.28
N ARG A 57 -8.23 -28.63 28.67
CA ARG A 57 -9.41 -29.52 28.73
C ARG A 57 -10.77 -29.02 28.21
N SER A 58 -11.33 -29.83 27.31
CA SER A 58 -12.77 -30.06 27.19
C SER A 58 -13.36 -30.69 28.48
N GLY A 59 -14.59 -30.31 28.81
CA GLY A 59 -15.40 -30.93 29.87
C GLY A 59 -16.89 -30.68 29.60
N GLU A 60 -17.66 -31.76 29.53
CA GLU A 60 -19.12 -31.75 29.28
C GLU A 60 -19.89 -31.43 30.57
N GLY A 61 -21.15 -30.96 30.47
CA GLY A 61 -22.10 -31.09 31.57
C GLY A 61 -23.24 -30.07 31.68
N GLY A 62 -24.38 -30.39 31.07
CA GLY A 62 -25.70 -30.34 31.72
C GLY A 62 -26.36 -29.00 32.15
N GLY A 63 -27.50 -28.71 31.52
CA GLY A 63 -28.77 -28.80 32.25
C GLY A 63 -29.49 -27.51 32.73
N HIS A 64 -30.68 -27.33 32.17
CA HIS A 64 -31.93 -26.90 32.82
C HIS A 64 -32.40 -25.42 32.90
N ASP A 65 -33.65 -25.30 32.44
CA ASP A 65 -34.79 -24.48 32.90
C ASP A 65 -35.11 -23.07 32.33
N TYR A 66 -36.26 -23.07 31.63
CA TYR A 66 -37.22 -22.01 31.27
C TYR A 66 -37.92 -21.43 32.55
N PRO A 67 -38.70 -20.30 32.54
CA PRO A 67 -39.75 -20.05 31.53
C PRO A 67 -40.22 -18.61 31.16
N GLU A 68 -40.83 -18.55 29.96
CA GLU A 68 -42.08 -17.89 29.55
C GLU A 68 -42.46 -16.39 29.73
N ARG A 69 -43.06 -15.88 28.62
CA ARG A 69 -44.22 -14.94 28.47
C ARG A 69 -44.06 -13.41 28.61
N GLY A 70 -44.80 -12.70 27.74
CA GLY A 70 -44.96 -11.23 27.72
C GLY A 70 -45.61 -10.72 26.42
N ASP A 71 -46.94 -10.74 26.37
CA ASP A 71 -47.85 -10.63 25.21
C ASP A 71 -47.75 -9.44 24.21
N TYR A 72 -48.46 -9.64 23.10
CA TYR A 72 -48.75 -8.75 21.97
C TYR A 72 -49.96 -7.81 22.23
N SER A 73 -50.30 -6.98 21.23
CA SER A 73 -51.53 -6.16 21.03
C SER A 73 -51.53 -4.71 21.55
N ASP A 74 -52.15 -3.71 20.91
CA ASP A 74 -52.62 -3.50 19.52
C ASP A 74 -53.06 -2.00 19.34
N LEU A 75 -53.31 -1.58 18.10
CA LEU A 75 -54.38 -0.67 17.61
C LEU A 75 -54.05 0.65 16.89
N ARG A 76 -54.65 0.69 15.68
CA ARG A 76 -55.16 1.81 14.84
C ARG A 76 -54.14 2.54 13.95
N HIS A 77 -54.28 2.58 12.62
CA HIS A 77 -55.38 2.74 11.63
C HIS A 77 -55.25 4.12 10.96
N ASP A 78 -54.98 4.15 9.65
CA ASP A 78 -56.01 4.50 8.65
C ASP A 78 -55.52 4.20 7.22
N GLN A 79 -56.46 3.98 6.30
CA GLN A 79 -56.23 3.64 4.88
C GLN A 79 -56.79 4.70 3.92
N VAL A 80 -56.25 4.78 2.71
CA VAL A 80 -57.03 4.98 1.47
C VAL A 80 -56.44 4.12 0.33
N HIS A 81 -57.32 3.51 -0.49
CA HIS A 81 -57.03 2.51 -1.55
C HIS A 81 -57.24 3.05 -2.99
N TRP A 82 -56.84 2.22 -3.99
CA TRP A 82 -57.29 2.02 -5.40
C TRP A 82 -56.07 1.60 -6.26
N GLY A 83 -56.08 0.73 -7.28
CA GLY A 83 -57.04 -0.25 -7.84
C GLY A 83 -56.44 -0.85 -9.14
N SER A 84 -55.97 -2.11 -9.16
CA SER A 84 -56.65 -3.35 -9.57
C SER A 84 -56.72 -3.67 -11.09
N ASP A 85 -56.02 -4.74 -11.47
CA ASP A 85 -56.37 -5.81 -12.45
C ASP A 85 -56.13 -5.77 -13.99
N TYR A 86 -55.94 -7.01 -14.49
CA TYR A 86 -56.16 -7.59 -15.84
C TYR A 86 -55.00 -7.92 -16.83
N SER A 87 -54.49 -9.16 -16.68
CA SER A 87 -54.47 -10.29 -17.66
C SER A 87 -54.08 -10.16 -19.14
N CYS A 88 -53.38 -11.19 -19.64
CA CYS A 88 -52.93 -11.42 -21.02
C CYS A 88 -54.03 -11.52 -22.10
N GLY A 89 -53.68 -11.14 -23.34
CA GLY A 89 -54.45 -11.36 -24.58
C GLY A 89 -53.52 -11.54 -25.80
N ARG A 90 -54.02 -12.10 -26.92
CA ARG A 90 -53.20 -12.75 -27.97
C ARG A 90 -53.36 -12.10 -29.37
N GLU A 91 -52.44 -12.46 -30.28
CA GLU A 91 -52.56 -12.43 -31.77
C GLU A 91 -52.53 -11.09 -32.53
N GLY A 92 -52.09 -11.14 -33.80
CA GLY A 92 -52.42 -10.12 -34.81
C GLY A 92 -51.29 -9.61 -35.72
N GLN A 93 -50.95 -10.39 -36.75
CA GLN A 93 -50.07 -10.05 -37.88
C GLN A 93 -50.41 -8.73 -38.62
N GLY A 94 -49.47 -8.21 -39.43
CA GLY A 94 -49.82 -7.49 -40.67
C GLY A 94 -48.92 -6.31 -41.06
N TRP A 95 -48.38 -6.32 -42.29
CA TRP A 95 -47.52 -5.26 -42.85
C TRP A 95 -48.27 -4.31 -43.81
N CYS A 96 -47.65 -3.13 -44.02
CA CYS A 96 -47.58 -2.36 -45.28
C CYS A 96 -48.69 -1.35 -45.72
N VAL A 97 -48.25 -0.07 -45.73
CA VAL A 97 -48.18 0.85 -46.90
C VAL A 97 -49.48 1.46 -47.48
N LYS A 98 -49.51 2.82 -47.50
CA LYS A 98 -49.66 3.64 -48.73
C LYS A 98 -49.24 5.10 -48.54
N CYS A 99 -48.84 5.75 -49.64
CA CYS A 99 -48.28 7.11 -49.74
C CYS A 99 -49.12 8.03 -50.67
N CYS A 100 -48.67 9.29 -50.79
CA CYS A 100 -49.10 10.36 -51.73
C CYS A 100 -50.40 11.09 -51.31
N ASN A 101 -50.59 12.41 -51.48
CA ASN A 101 -49.96 13.48 -52.31
C ASN A 101 -49.80 14.80 -51.47
N HIS A 102 -49.27 15.97 -51.89
CA HIS A 102 -48.79 16.50 -53.18
C HIS A 102 -47.68 17.60 -52.99
N ALA A 103 -47.44 18.45 -54.01
CA ALA A 103 -46.70 19.74 -53.95
C ALA A 103 -47.69 20.95 -54.08
N ARG A 104 -47.35 22.27 -54.10
CA ARG A 104 -46.13 23.05 -54.43
C ARG A 104 -46.38 24.56 -54.08
N ASP A 105 -45.33 25.41 -53.97
CA ASP A 105 -45.23 26.83 -54.44
C ASP A 105 -44.49 27.86 -53.53
N ALA A 106 -43.98 28.93 -54.18
CA ALA A 106 -43.20 30.10 -53.70
C ALA A 106 -41.81 29.81 -53.07
N VAL A 107 -40.64 29.98 -53.73
CA VAL A 107 -40.00 31.10 -54.47
C VAL A 107 -39.35 32.17 -53.57
N ASP A 108 -38.01 32.20 -53.65
CA ASP A 108 -37.02 33.20 -53.25
C ASP A 108 -37.33 34.26 -52.18
N THR A 109 -36.82 34.01 -50.97
CA THR A 109 -35.94 34.92 -50.22
C THR A 109 -35.15 34.13 -49.16
N ASN A 110 -34.02 34.65 -48.67
CA ASN A 110 -33.16 34.08 -47.59
C ASN A 110 -32.12 32.97 -47.95
N LEU A 111 -31.67 32.88 -49.21
CA LEU A 111 -30.60 31.93 -49.61
C LEU A 111 -29.17 32.30 -49.15
N MET A 112 -28.99 33.35 -48.32
CA MET A 112 -27.68 33.80 -47.82
C MET A 112 -27.41 33.62 -46.31
N GLU A 113 -28.40 33.31 -45.46
CA GLU A 113 -28.15 33.12 -44.02
C GLU A 113 -27.92 31.65 -43.61
N SER A 114 -28.62 30.69 -44.23
CA SER A 114 -28.43 29.26 -43.90
C SER A 114 -27.06 28.68 -44.27
N ARG A 115 -26.33 29.30 -45.22
CA ARG A 115 -24.98 28.83 -45.62
C ARG A 115 -23.93 28.97 -44.51
N ARG A 116 -24.13 29.87 -43.54
CA ARG A 116 -23.22 30.04 -42.40
C ARG A 116 -23.32 28.92 -41.35
N HIS A 117 -24.44 28.19 -41.30
CA HIS A 117 -24.63 27.05 -40.40
C HIS A 117 -24.22 25.69 -40.99
N ILE A 118 -24.34 25.50 -42.31
CA ILE A 118 -24.02 24.22 -42.95
C ILE A 118 -22.50 23.96 -42.95
N TYR A 119 -21.68 24.98 -43.29
CA TYR A 119 -20.22 24.83 -43.25
C TYR A 119 -19.65 24.64 -41.83
N LYS A 120 -20.29 25.22 -40.79
CA LYS A 120 -19.93 24.93 -39.38
C LYS A 120 -20.29 23.51 -38.94
N ARG A 121 -21.32 22.87 -39.52
CA ARG A 121 -21.67 21.47 -39.21
C ARG A 121 -20.82 20.42 -39.95
N MET A 122 -20.31 20.74 -41.15
CA MET A 122 -19.48 19.80 -41.93
C MET A 122 -18.03 19.73 -41.44
N GLY A 123 -17.42 20.85 -41.02
CA GLY A 123 -16.08 20.83 -40.42
C GLY A 123 -16.01 20.11 -39.07
N LEU A 124 -17.08 20.17 -38.26
CA LEU A 124 -17.09 19.58 -36.92
C LEU A 124 -17.25 18.04 -36.93
N ARG A 125 -17.98 17.48 -37.91
CA ARG A 125 -18.18 16.02 -38.02
C ARG A 125 -16.91 15.27 -38.43
N SER A 126 -16.08 15.86 -39.30
CA SER A 126 -14.78 15.28 -39.67
C SER A 126 -13.85 15.20 -38.46
N ASN A 127 -13.82 16.26 -37.65
CA ASN A 127 -12.98 16.30 -36.44
C ASN A 127 -13.49 15.39 -35.33
N ILE A 128 -14.81 15.23 -35.14
CA ILE A 128 -15.34 14.28 -34.15
C ILE A 128 -14.99 12.83 -34.53
N MET A 129 -15.10 12.44 -35.80
CA MET A 129 -14.67 11.09 -36.21
C MET A 129 -13.15 10.90 -36.11
N ALA A 130 -12.35 11.93 -36.43
CA ALA A 130 -10.90 11.88 -36.24
C ALA A 130 -10.50 11.83 -34.76
N LEU A 131 -11.18 12.59 -33.88
CA LEU A 131 -11.00 12.51 -32.42
C LEU A 131 -11.46 11.17 -31.87
N LEU A 132 -12.59 10.62 -32.32
CA LEU A 132 -13.06 9.30 -31.89
C LEU A 132 -12.14 8.19 -32.38
N LEU A 133 -11.55 8.31 -33.57
CA LEU A 133 -10.55 7.37 -34.08
C LEU A 133 -9.20 7.50 -33.35
N HIS A 134 -8.75 8.72 -33.03
CA HIS A 134 -7.59 8.94 -32.16
C HIS A 134 -7.87 8.44 -30.74
N LEU A 135 -9.07 8.67 -30.20
CA LEU A 135 -9.48 8.16 -28.89
C LEU A 135 -9.59 6.63 -28.91
N LEU A 136 -10.06 6.01 -29.99
CA LEU A 136 -10.00 4.56 -30.18
C LEU A 136 -8.56 4.05 -30.28
N LEU A 137 -7.66 4.76 -30.97
CA LEU A 137 -6.24 4.40 -31.07
C LEU A 137 -5.49 4.59 -29.74
N MET A 138 -5.90 5.56 -28.92
CA MET A 138 -5.36 5.80 -27.57
C MET A 138 -5.97 4.84 -26.53
N LEU A 139 -7.23 4.41 -26.70
CA LEU A 139 -7.87 3.32 -25.93
C LEU A 139 -7.38 1.94 -26.37
N ALA A 140 -6.91 1.81 -27.62
CA ALA A 140 -6.06 0.73 -28.09
C ALA A 140 -4.58 0.93 -27.69
N SER A 141 -4.34 1.65 -26.58
CA SER A 141 -3.14 1.46 -25.76
C SER A 141 -2.89 -0.04 -25.65
N THR A 142 -1.75 -0.49 -26.18
CA THR A 142 -1.41 -1.91 -26.17
C THR A 142 -1.31 -2.39 -24.73
N ALA A 143 -2.35 -3.05 -24.25
CA ALA A 143 -2.28 -3.89 -23.06
C ALA A 143 -1.32 -5.02 -23.41
N LYS A 144 -0.01 -4.76 -23.21
CA LYS A 144 1.03 -5.77 -23.43
C LYS A 144 0.69 -6.92 -22.50
N CYS A 145 0.47 -8.10 -23.08
CA CYS A 145 0.10 -9.28 -22.32
C CYS A 145 1.18 -9.55 -21.27
N GLN A 146 0.81 -9.54 -19.99
CA GLN A 146 1.75 -9.80 -18.91
C GLN A 146 2.20 -11.26 -19.01
N SER A 147 3.50 -11.47 -19.17
CA SER A 147 4.07 -12.80 -19.34
C SER A 147 4.32 -13.42 -17.97
N ILE A 148 3.60 -14.50 -17.64
CA ILE A 148 3.65 -15.14 -16.32
C ILE A 148 4.66 -16.30 -16.35
N PHE A 149 5.58 -16.27 -15.39
CA PHE A 149 6.66 -17.23 -15.16
C PHE A 149 6.40 -17.88 -13.79
N ASP A 150 5.57 -18.92 -13.76
CA ASP A 150 5.23 -19.66 -12.54
C ASP A 150 6.35 -20.66 -12.21
N ILE A 151 6.95 -20.55 -11.02
CA ILE A 151 8.07 -21.41 -10.60
C ILE A 151 7.73 -22.91 -10.63
N THR A 152 6.47 -23.31 -10.53
CA THR A 152 6.04 -24.71 -10.62
C THR A 152 6.20 -25.26 -12.02
N THR A 153 6.07 -24.42 -13.06
CA THR A 153 6.37 -24.80 -14.46
C THR A 153 7.87 -25.00 -14.69
N TYR A 154 8.71 -24.36 -13.88
CA TYR A 154 10.16 -24.60 -13.80
C TYR A 154 10.54 -25.79 -12.88
N GLY A 155 9.55 -26.47 -12.29
CA GLY A 155 9.74 -27.67 -11.48
C GLY A 155 9.78 -27.46 -9.96
N ALA A 156 9.42 -26.26 -9.45
CA ALA A 156 9.37 -26.00 -8.01
C ALA A 156 8.39 -26.94 -7.30
N LYS A 157 8.77 -27.38 -6.10
CA LYS A 157 7.93 -28.18 -5.20
C LYS A 157 8.00 -27.64 -3.78
N PRO A 158 6.88 -27.58 -3.04
CA PRO A 158 6.92 -27.19 -1.63
C PRO A 158 7.86 -28.09 -0.81
N ASN A 159 8.47 -27.51 0.22
CA ASN A 159 9.44 -28.13 1.14
C ASN A 159 10.68 -28.72 0.45
N THR A 160 11.10 -28.14 -0.67
CA THR A 160 12.37 -28.49 -1.37
C THR A 160 13.19 -27.24 -1.65
N ASP A 161 14.51 -27.39 -1.83
CA ASP A 161 15.39 -26.30 -2.27
C ASP A 161 15.04 -25.94 -3.73
N ILE A 162 14.55 -24.72 -3.94
CA ILE A 162 14.20 -24.19 -5.26
C ILE A 162 15.20 -23.15 -5.78
N THR A 163 16.38 -23.00 -5.17
CA THR A 163 17.32 -21.89 -5.47
C THR A 163 17.65 -21.80 -6.96
N GLN A 164 17.95 -22.94 -7.61
CA GLN A 164 18.22 -22.98 -9.04
C GLN A 164 16.95 -22.81 -9.90
N VAL A 165 15.79 -23.28 -9.42
CA VAL A 165 14.49 -23.15 -10.11
C VAL A 165 14.06 -21.69 -10.15
N LEU A 166 14.14 -21.00 -9.01
CA LEU A 166 13.86 -19.58 -8.86
C LEU A 166 14.82 -18.73 -9.70
N ALA A 167 16.11 -19.05 -9.72
CA ALA A 167 17.10 -18.38 -10.57
C ALA A 167 16.80 -18.54 -12.08
N ASN A 168 16.34 -19.73 -12.51
CA ASN A 168 15.96 -19.97 -13.90
C ASN A 168 14.70 -19.18 -14.28
N ALA A 169 13.65 -19.25 -13.46
CA ALA A 169 12.40 -18.53 -13.68
C ALA A 169 12.62 -17.00 -13.67
N TRP A 170 13.44 -16.49 -12.75
CA TRP A 170 13.84 -15.08 -12.71
C TRP A 170 14.57 -14.65 -13.98
N LYS A 171 15.54 -15.45 -14.46
CA LYS A 171 16.32 -15.15 -15.65
C LYS A 171 15.43 -14.96 -16.88
N ASP A 172 14.48 -15.86 -17.08
CA ASP A 172 13.57 -15.80 -18.23
C ASP A 172 12.54 -14.66 -18.08
N ALA A 173 12.03 -14.43 -16.87
CA ALA A 173 11.14 -13.30 -16.56
C ALA A 173 11.82 -11.96 -16.83
N CYS A 174 13.03 -11.77 -16.31
CA CYS A 174 13.83 -10.56 -16.45
C CYS A 174 14.28 -10.32 -17.91
N ALA A 175 14.42 -11.38 -18.71
CA ALA A 175 14.69 -11.29 -20.16
C ALA A 175 13.45 -10.93 -21.00
N SER A 176 12.24 -10.94 -20.44
CA SER A 176 10.99 -10.64 -21.15
C SER A 176 10.95 -9.21 -21.73
N THR A 177 10.54 -9.09 -23.00
CA THR A 177 10.30 -7.79 -23.67
C THR A 177 8.89 -7.22 -23.44
N ASN A 178 8.03 -8.01 -22.81
CA ASN A 178 6.73 -7.62 -22.26
C ASN A 178 6.82 -7.49 -20.73
N PRO A 179 5.91 -6.74 -20.07
CA PRO A 179 5.74 -6.81 -18.62
C PRO A 179 5.67 -8.26 -18.16
N SER A 180 6.47 -8.61 -17.16
CA SER A 180 6.58 -9.99 -16.66
C SER A 180 6.08 -10.12 -15.24
N GLN A 181 5.56 -11.29 -14.89
CA GLN A 181 5.26 -11.69 -13.52
C GLN A 181 6.03 -12.97 -13.20
N LEU A 182 6.91 -12.94 -12.21
CA LEU A 182 7.44 -14.15 -11.58
C LEU A 182 6.45 -14.57 -10.50
N LEU A 183 5.73 -15.67 -10.70
CA LEU A 183 4.73 -16.17 -9.75
C LEU A 183 5.34 -17.24 -8.85
N ILE A 184 5.22 -17.03 -7.53
CA ILE A 184 5.55 -17.98 -6.47
C ILE A 184 4.20 -18.38 -5.82
N PRO A 185 3.58 -19.50 -6.23
CA PRO A 185 2.29 -19.93 -5.69
C PRO A 185 2.35 -20.33 -4.22
N THR A 186 1.19 -20.46 -3.58
CA THR A 186 1.08 -20.88 -2.17
C THR A 186 1.80 -22.20 -1.87
N GLY A 187 2.63 -22.16 -0.83
CA GLY A 187 3.50 -23.24 -0.38
C GLY A 187 4.71 -22.66 0.36
N VAL A 188 5.46 -23.50 1.07
CA VAL A 188 6.77 -23.12 1.64
C VAL A 188 7.84 -23.69 0.71
N TYR A 189 8.84 -22.90 0.32
CA TYR A 189 9.93 -23.33 -0.56
C TYR A 189 11.27 -22.95 0.04
N GLN A 190 12.22 -23.87 0.08
CA GLN A 190 13.52 -23.63 0.69
C GLN A 190 14.48 -22.96 -0.28
N LEU A 191 15.36 -22.12 0.25
CA LEU A 191 16.32 -21.33 -0.50
C LEU A 191 17.67 -21.22 0.24
N ASN A 192 18.74 -21.49 -0.48
CA ASN A 192 20.03 -20.85 -0.22
C ASN A 192 20.00 -19.42 -0.83
N GLN A 193 21.12 -18.67 -0.77
CA GLN A 193 21.16 -17.30 -1.30
C GLN A 193 20.62 -17.21 -2.73
N SER A 194 19.49 -16.52 -2.90
CA SER A 194 18.89 -16.21 -4.19
C SER A 194 19.31 -14.81 -4.66
N LEU A 195 19.92 -14.75 -5.85
CA LEU A 195 20.36 -13.52 -6.48
C LEU A 195 19.41 -13.15 -7.62
N LEU A 196 18.53 -12.19 -7.37
CA LEU A 196 17.56 -11.68 -8.34
C LEU A 196 18.13 -10.38 -8.92
N ILE A 197 18.88 -10.52 -10.02
CA ILE A 197 19.70 -9.45 -10.61
C ILE A 197 19.15 -9.03 -11.98
N GLY A 198 19.09 -7.73 -12.24
CA GLY A 198 18.80 -7.12 -13.55
C GLY A 198 20.07 -6.64 -14.30
N PRO A 199 19.96 -5.68 -15.24
CA PRO A 199 18.74 -4.99 -15.64
C PRO A 199 17.76 -5.94 -16.36
N CYS A 200 16.47 -5.72 -16.15
CA CYS A 200 15.42 -6.46 -16.86
C CYS A 200 14.97 -5.69 -18.10
N ASN A 201 14.59 -6.43 -19.16
CA ASN A 201 14.20 -5.87 -20.46
C ASN A 201 12.83 -5.15 -20.44
N SER A 202 12.05 -5.35 -19.37
CA SER A 202 10.74 -4.73 -19.13
C SER A 202 10.45 -4.70 -17.63
N THR A 203 9.36 -4.04 -17.23
CA THR A 203 8.81 -4.05 -15.86
C THR A 203 8.59 -5.47 -15.36
N ILE A 204 8.95 -5.76 -14.11
CA ILE A 204 8.82 -7.09 -13.51
C ILE A 204 8.09 -7.04 -12.17
N GLU A 205 7.03 -7.84 -12.06
CA GLU A 205 6.32 -8.12 -10.82
C GLU A 205 6.82 -9.46 -10.25
N VAL A 206 7.10 -9.54 -8.95
CA VAL A 206 7.27 -10.80 -8.21
C VAL A 206 6.01 -11.03 -7.37
N ARG A 207 5.16 -11.93 -7.84
CA ARG A 207 3.88 -12.26 -7.20
C ARG A 207 4.09 -13.40 -6.21
N MET A 208 4.18 -13.07 -4.93
CA MET A 208 4.40 -13.98 -3.82
C MET A 208 3.09 -14.35 -3.12
N GLU A 209 2.59 -15.56 -3.37
CA GLU A 209 1.46 -16.15 -2.63
C GLU A 209 1.90 -17.26 -1.66
N GLY A 210 3.21 -17.53 -1.60
CA GLY A 210 3.86 -18.52 -0.75
C GLY A 210 5.10 -18.00 -0.04
N THR A 211 5.65 -18.82 0.84
CA THR A 211 6.78 -18.48 1.72
C THR A 211 8.10 -18.96 1.12
N LEU A 212 9.04 -18.04 0.93
CA LEU A 212 10.42 -18.33 0.59
C LEU A 212 11.23 -18.45 1.88
N GLN A 213 11.53 -19.69 2.29
CA GLN A 213 12.18 -20.03 3.55
C GLN A 213 13.69 -20.24 3.38
N ALA A 214 14.52 -19.71 4.28
CA ALA A 214 15.96 -19.97 4.29
C ALA A 214 16.29 -21.45 4.49
N HIS A 215 17.37 -21.93 3.89
CA HIS A 215 17.93 -23.25 4.20
C HIS A 215 18.47 -23.27 5.66
N PRO A 216 18.39 -24.37 6.43
CA PRO A 216 18.85 -24.42 7.83
C PRO A 216 20.35 -24.15 8.04
N ASP A 217 21.14 -24.40 6.99
CA ASP A 217 22.54 -24.00 6.87
C ASP A 217 22.67 -23.13 5.61
N PRO A 218 22.33 -21.84 5.68
CA PRO A 218 22.29 -20.96 4.51
C PRO A 218 23.68 -20.45 4.17
N ILE A 219 24.05 -20.53 2.89
CA ILE A 219 25.34 -20.08 2.37
C ILE A 219 25.14 -18.78 1.56
N GLY A 220 25.88 -17.73 1.91
CA GLY A 220 25.90 -16.46 1.16
C GLY A 220 26.05 -15.21 2.04
N ILE A 221 25.53 -14.09 1.53
CA ILE A 221 25.48 -12.77 2.18
C ILE A 221 24.03 -12.28 2.46
N GLY A 222 23.03 -13.09 2.12
CA GLY A 222 21.62 -12.91 2.49
C GLY A 222 20.74 -14.01 1.89
N LEU A 223 19.45 -14.01 2.25
CA LEU A 223 18.45 -14.97 1.77
C LEU A 223 18.01 -14.65 0.34
N VAL A 224 17.49 -13.44 0.11
CA VAL A 224 17.14 -12.93 -1.22
C VAL A 224 17.72 -11.53 -1.42
N LEU A 225 18.42 -11.33 -2.53
CA LEU A 225 19.01 -10.05 -2.92
C LEU A 225 18.43 -9.59 -4.26
N PHE A 226 17.65 -8.50 -4.21
CA PHE A 226 17.14 -7.79 -5.39
C PHE A 226 18.16 -6.73 -5.80
N ARG A 227 18.75 -6.85 -7.00
CA ARG A 227 19.87 -5.98 -7.42
C ARG A 227 19.78 -5.46 -8.85
N HIS A 228 19.97 -4.15 -9.03
CA HIS A 228 20.04 -3.50 -10.35
C HIS A 228 18.78 -3.73 -11.19
N ILE A 229 17.60 -3.55 -10.58
CA ILE A 229 16.30 -3.77 -11.22
C ILE A 229 15.56 -2.43 -11.32
N ASP A 230 15.16 -2.07 -12.54
CA ASP A 230 14.29 -0.92 -12.78
C ASP A 230 12.83 -1.36 -12.92
N GLN A 231 11.93 -0.64 -12.24
CA GLN A 231 10.48 -0.91 -12.23
C GLN A 231 10.15 -2.32 -11.71
N LEU A 232 10.69 -2.63 -10.52
CA LEU A 232 10.28 -3.79 -9.73
C LEU A 232 8.96 -3.50 -9.02
N THR A 233 8.05 -4.48 -9.04
CA THR A 233 6.93 -4.61 -8.12
C THR A 233 7.07 -5.95 -7.40
N ILE A 234 6.71 -6.02 -6.13
CA ILE A 234 6.47 -7.27 -5.39
C ILE A 234 5.04 -7.18 -4.85
N SER A 235 4.30 -8.28 -4.82
CA SER A 235 2.89 -8.28 -4.46
C SER A 235 2.42 -9.65 -3.97
N GLY A 236 1.27 -9.73 -3.31
CA GLY A 236 0.68 -10.98 -2.80
C GLY A 236 0.87 -11.15 -1.29
N THR A 237 0.37 -12.24 -0.72
CA THR A 237 0.33 -12.45 0.75
C THR A 237 1.40 -13.43 1.28
N GLY A 238 2.45 -13.67 0.50
CA GLY A 238 3.58 -14.54 0.88
C GLY A 238 4.57 -13.88 1.84
N ALA A 239 5.63 -14.61 2.20
CA ALA A 239 6.64 -14.19 3.17
C ALA A 239 8.07 -14.59 2.76
N PHE A 240 9.07 -13.96 3.36
CA PHE A 240 10.47 -14.38 3.30
C PHE A 240 10.89 -14.92 4.67
N ASP A 241 10.62 -16.20 4.96
CA ASP A 241 10.96 -16.79 6.25
C ASP A 241 12.48 -16.99 6.40
N GLY A 242 13.13 -16.08 7.13
CA GLY A 242 14.55 -16.19 7.47
C GLY A 242 14.89 -17.40 8.35
N GLN A 243 13.92 -18.00 9.05
CA GLN A 243 14.08 -18.95 10.18
C GLN A 243 14.78 -18.35 11.42
N GLY A 244 14.42 -17.12 11.80
CA GLY A 244 15.07 -16.28 12.84
C GLY A 244 15.61 -17.02 14.07
N GLU A 245 14.76 -17.84 14.70
CA GLU A 245 15.07 -18.65 15.89
C GLU A 245 16.38 -19.45 15.76
N LYS A 246 16.54 -20.19 14.65
CA LYS A 246 17.74 -21.01 14.38
C LYS A 246 18.98 -20.17 14.05
N GLY A 247 18.77 -18.95 13.57
CA GLY A 247 19.84 -17.97 13.34
C GLY A 247 20.38 -17.40 14.63
N TRP A 248 19.50 -17.07 15.58
CA TRP A 248 19.87 -16.52 16.88
C TRP A 248 20.71 -17.51 17.69
N GLU A 249 20.39 -18.80 17.69
CA GLU A 249 21.22 -19.84 18.33
C GLU A 249 22.66 -19.90 17.81
N LYS A 250 22.87 -19.60 16.52
CA LYS A 250 24.19 -19.57 15.88
C LYS A 250 24.88 -18.20 15.92
N ASN A 251 24.22 -17.15 16.46
CA ASN A 251 24.73 -15.77 16.48
C ASN A 251 25.59 -15.49 17.73
N ASP A 252 26.91 -15.50 17.57
CA ASP A 252 27.87 -15.21 18.65
C ASP A 252 28.52 -13.82 18.58
N CYS A 253 27.91 -12.86 17.86
CA CYS A 253 28.42 -11.49 17.72
C CYS A 253 28.42 -10.67 19.02
N HIS A 254 27.71 -11.14 20.05
CA HIS A 254 27.79 -10.59 21.40
C HIS A 254 28.98 -11.11 22.22
N LEU A 255 29.63 -12.20 21.77
CA LEU A 255 30.77 -12.85 22.44
C LEU A 255 32.10 -12.64 21.70
N LYS A 256 32.07 -12.54 20.37
CA LYS A 256 33.27 -12.55 19.52
C LYS A 256 33.29 -11.41 18.52
N LYS A 257 34.47 -10.80 18.34
CA LYS A 257 34.71 -9.75 17.32
C LYS A 257 34.72 -10.30 15.88
N ALA A 258 35.10 -11.55 15.71
CA ALA A 258 34.90 -12.31 14.48
C ALA A 258 33.84 -13.37 14.79
N CYS A 259 32.59 -13.05 14.46
CA CYS A 259 31.43 -13.85 14.82
C CYS A 259 30.84 -14.62 13.65
N THR A 260 30.08 -15.65 13.99
CA THR A 260 29.21 -16.39 13.08
C THR A 260 27.82 -15.76 13.15
N ARG A 261 27.23 -15.49 11.99
CA ARG A 261 25.83 -15.07 11.82
C ARG A 261 25.35 -15.63 10.50
N LEU A 262 24.15 -16.18 10.48
CA LEU A 262 23.59 -16.81 9.29
C LEU A 262 23.04 -15.73 8.32
N PRO A 263 23.28 -15.85 7.00
CA PRO A 263 22.77 -14.92 6.00
C PRO A 263 21.26 -15.12 5.73
N MET A 264 20.41 -14.60 6.61
CA MET A 264 18.95 -14.81 6.60
C MET A 264 18.14 -13.58 6.17
N ASN A 265 18.80 -12.47 5.87
CA ASN A 265 18.17 -11.18 5.58
C ASN A 265 17.77 -11.02 4.10
N VAL A 266 16.76 -10.18 3.86
CA VAL A 266 16.42 -9.68 2.52
C VAL A 266 17.14 -8.35 2.28
N THR A 267 17.68 -8.16 1.07
CA THR A 267 18.36 -6.90 0.69
C THR A 267 17.88 -6.39 -0.66
N PHE A 268 17.49 -5.11 -0.70
CA PHE A 268 17.20 -4.35 -1.91
C PHE A 268 18.36 -3.41 -2.18
N GLN A 269 19.03 -3.54 -3.33
CA GLN A 269 20.20 -2.73 -3.66
C GLN A 269 20.18 -2.22 -5.11
N ASN A 270 20.22 -0.91 -5.31
CA ASN A 270 20.09 -0.30 -6.64
C ASN A 270 18.80 -0.74 -7.34
N VAL A 271 17.67 -0.59 -6.64
CA VAL A 271 16.33 -0.86 -7.18
C VAL A 271 15.65 0.48 -7.51
N THR A 272 14.86 0.52 -8.57
CA THR A 272 13.99 1.66 -8.90
C THR A 272 12.52 1.23 -8.83
N ILE A 273 11.75 1.85 -7.93
CA ILE A 273 10.30 1.61 -7.74
C ILE A 273 9.54 2.88 -8.16
N ILE A 274 8.52 2.73 -9.02
CA ILE A 274 7.75 3.85 -9.56
C ILE A 274 6.26 3.50 -9.59
N ALA A 275 5.46 4.25 -8.83
CA ALA A 275 4.01 4.36 -8.96
C ALA A 275 3.60 5.84 -9.14
N PRO A 276 2.41 6.14 -9.69
CA PRO A 276 1.94 7.52 -9.82
C PRO A 276 1.72 8.20 -8.46
N GLU A 277 2.08 9.48 -8.35
CA GLU A 277 1.90 10.34 -7.15
C GLU A 277 0.51 10.31 -6.53
N LYS A 278 -0.54 10.11 -7.36
CA LYS A 278 -1.95 10.10 -6.93
C LYS A 278 -2.52 8.69 -6.78
N SER A 279 -1.68 7.67 -6.79
CA SER A 279 -2.08 6.28 -6.59
C SER A 279 -2.20 5.99 -5.08
N PRO A 280 -3.41 5.80 -4.55
CA PRO A 280 -3.58 5.57 -3.12
C PRO A 280 -2.91 4.25 -2.70
N ASN A 281 -2.32 4.24 -1.50
CA ASN A 281 -1.76 3.03 -0.87
C ASN A 281 -0.74 2.27 -1.73
N THR A 282 0.02 3.01 -2.53
CA THR A 282 1.23 2.48 -3.18
C THR A 282 2.42 2.75 -2.27
N ASP A 283 2.58 1.92 -1.25
CA ASP A 283 3.81 1.92 -0.47
C ASP A 283 4.96 1.37 -1.34
N GLY A 284 6.15 1.95 -1.21
CA GLY A 284 7.32 1.57 -2.00
C GLY A 284 7.92 0.25 -1.52
N ILE A 285 8.33 0.20 -0.25
CA ILE A 285 8.72 -1.02 0.45
C ILE A 285 8.09 -0.99 1.85
N HIS A 286 7.14 -1.89 2.10
CA HIS A 286 6.61 -2.15 3.44
C HIS A 286 7.41 -3.27 4.10
N VAL A 287 7.77 -3.07 5.36
CA VAL A 287 8.44 -4.09 6.17
C VAL A 287 7.67 -4.27 7.47
N SER A 288 7.22 -5.48 7.78
CA SER A 288 6.56 -5.84 9.04
C SER A 288 7.18 -7.12 9.59
N ASN A 289 7.22 -7.29 10.91
CA ASN A 289 7.65 -8.53 11.58
C ASN A 289 8.95 -9.11 10.97
N SER A 290 9.96 -8.27 10.73
CA SER A 290 11.18 -8.66 10.02
C SER A 290 12.44 -8.27 10.78
N GLU A 291 13.51 -9.06 10.62
CA GLU A 291 14.82 -8.74 11.22
C GLU A 291 15.90 -8.59 10.13
N GLU A 292 16.79 -7.60 10.31
CA GLU A 292 18.03 -7.38 9.52
C GLU A 292 17.86 -6.97 8.04
N ILE A 293 16.70 -6.41 7.69
CA ILE A 293 16.37 -5.97 6.32
C ILE A 293 17.21 -4.75 5.90
N ASN A 294 17.79 -4.81 4.69
CA ASN A 294 18.59 -3.72 4.11
C ASN A 294 17.95 -3.13 2.85
N ILE A 295 17.76 -1.81 2.82
CA ILE A 295 17.26 -1.05 1.66
C ILE A 295 18.33 -0.01 1.31
N LEU A 296 19.07 -0.25 0.22
CA LEU A 296 20.33 0.41 -0.09
C LEU A 296 20.35 1.02 -1.50
N ASN A 297 20.83 2.25 -1.66
CA ASN A 297 21.07 2.88 -2.97
C ASN A 297 19.83 2.87 -3.90
N THR A 298 18.63 2.95 -3.34
CA THR A 298 17.36 2.65 -4.03
C THR A 298 16.59 3.95 -4.30
N LYS A 299 15.86 4.01 -5.42
CA LYS A 299 15.03 5.17 -5.78
C LYS A 299 13.56 4.78 -5.80
N ILE A 300 12.74 5.53 -5.09
CA ILE A 300 11.31 5.23 -4.91
C ILE A 300 10.49 6.49 -5.16
N SER A 301 9.50 6.37 -6.03
CA SER A 301 8.50 7.40 -6.33
C SER A 301 7.14 6.74 -6.26
N THR A 302 6.26 7.16 -5.36
CA THR A 302 4.94 6.55 -5.18
C THR A 302 3.87 7.57 -4.78
N GLY A 303 2.65 7.11 -4.52
CA GLY A 303 1.56 7.92 -3.95
C GLY A 303 1.29 7.69 -2.46
N ASP A 304 2.05 6.81 -1.79
CA ASP A 304 1.98 6.57 -0.33
C ASP A 304 3.41 6.45 0.25
N ASP A 305 3.67 5.72 1.34
CA ASP A 305 4.99 5.73 2.00
C ASP A 305 6.11 5.23 1.06
N CYS A 306 7.26 5.90 1.08
CA CYS A 306 8.44 5.49 0.31
C CYS A 306 9.02 4.19 0.88
N VAL A 307 9.19 4.17 2.20
CA VAL A 307 9.47 2.99 2.99
C VAL A 307 8.63 3.08 4.27
N SER A 308 7.89 2.02 4.56
CA SER A 308 7.09 1.88 5.78
C SER A 308 7.63 0.71 6.61
N VAL A 309 7.73 0.92 7.92
CA VAL A 309 8.24 -0.06 8.89
C VAL A 309 7.18 -0.27 9.96
N GLY A 310 6.39 -1.34 9.81
CA GLY A 310 5.36 -1.78 10.74
C GLY A 310 5.91 -2.32 12.07
N ASP A 311 5.05 -3.05 12.80
CA ASP A 311 5.40 -3.66 14.08
C ASP A 311 6.39 -4.82 13.95
N GLY A 312 6.97 -5.27 15.07
CA GLY A 312 7.81 -6.47 15.13
C GLY A 312 9.15 -6.40 14.40
N ASN A 313 9.55 -5.23 13.92
CA ASN A 313 10.76 -5.06 13.13
C ASN A 313 12.02 -4.84 13.97
N LYS A 314 13.13 -5.49 13.58
CA LYS A 314 14.43 -5.37 14.24
C LYS A 314 15.58 -5.13 13.26
N GLN A 315 16.54 -4.27 13.63
CA GLN A 315 17.78 -4.05 12.88
C GLN A 315 17.56 -3.64 11.39
N ILE A 316 16.62 -2.73 11.11
CA ILE A 316 16.29 -2.30 9.74
C ILE A 316 17.23 -1.17 9.28
N THR A 317 17.90 -1.35 8.14
CA THR A 317 18.84 -0.36 7.57
C THR A 317 18.34 0.20 6.26
N ILE A 318 18.08 1.52 6.22
CA ILE A 318 17.64 2.27 5.04
C ILE A 318 18.73 3.30 4.73
N THR A 319 19.51 3.11 3.67
CA THR A 319 20.70 3.96 3.40
C THR A 319 20.81 4.36 1.94
N ASN A 320 21.10 5.63 1.69
CA ASN A 320 21.23 6.21 0.34
C ASN A 320 19.97 5.98 -0.51
N VAL A 321 18.79 6.16 0.10
CA VAL A 321 17.49 6.07 -0.59
C VAL A 321 17.05 7.44 -1.04
N THR A 322 16.58 7.55 -2.29
CA THR A 322 15.93 8.76 -2.81
C THR A 322 14.43 8.52 -2.93
N CYS A 323 13.66 9.16 -2.06
CA CYS A 323 12.20 9.14 -2.05
C CYS A 323 11.65 10.39 -2.75
N GLY A 324 10.63 10.25 -3.60
CA GLY A 324 9.88 11.41 -4.08
C GLY A 324 9.28 11.27 -5.48
N PRO A 325 7.99 11.62 -5.67
CA PRO A 325 6.97 11.93 -4.65
C PRO A 325 6.60 10.73 -3.75
N GLY A 326 5.70 10.96 -2.79
CA GLY A 326 5.20 9.96 -1.82
C GLY A 326 4.98 10.54 -0.42
N HIS A 327 4.76 9.70 0.57
CA HIS A 327 4.54 10.08 1.98
C HIS A 327 5.82 10.10 2.85
N GLY A 328 6.99 9.81 2.28
CA GLY A 328 8.28 9.84 3.00
C GLY A 328 8.63 8.49 3.63
N ILE A 329 9.53 8.50 4.62
CA ILE A 329 9.96 7.28 5.33
C ILE A 329 9.27 7.24 6.70
N SER A 330 8.51 6.16 6.94
CA SER A 330 7.59 6.07 8.08
C SER A 330 7.84 4.83 8.95
N ILE A 331 7.87 5.03 10.27
CA ILE A 331 7.74 3.97 11.27
C ILE A 331 6.28 3.93 11.74
N GLY A 332 5.64 2.77 11.68
CA GLY A 332 4.24 2.54 11.98
C GLY A 332 3.33 2.49 10.76
N SER A 333 2.00 2.47 10.94
CA SER A 333 1.30 2.86 12.17
C SER A 333 1.36 1.82 13.28
N LEU A 334 1.86 2.21 14.45
CA LEU A 334 2.04 1.35 15.62
C LEU A 334 0.85 1.42 16.59
N GLY A 335 0.54 0.31 17.27
CA GLY A 335 -0.44 0.19 18.34
C GLY A 335 -1.89 -0.05 17.92
N LYS A 336 -2.15 -0.47 16.68
CA LYS A 336 -3.50 -0.71 16.15
C LYS A 336 -4.06 -2.08 16.53
N TYR A 337 -3.23 -3.13 16.50
CA TYR A 337 -3.65 -4.52 16.73
C TYR A 337 -3.09 -5.07 18.05
N THR A 338 -3.80 -6.02 18.66
CA THR A 338 -3.43 -6.62 19.96
C THR A 338 -2.24 -7.56 19.88
N THR A 339 -1.85 -7.99 18.67
CA THR A 339 -0.78 -8.95 18.40
C THR A 339 0.55 -8.31 17.98
N GLU A 340 0.59 -6.97 17.90
CA GLU A 340 1.79 -6.27 17.45
C GLU A 340 2.97 -6.43 18.41
N LYS A 341 4.17 -6.54 17.82
CA LYS A 341 5.44 -6.71 18.55
C LYS A 341 6.26 -5.41 18.56
N GLU A 342 7.26 -5.37 19.45
CA GLU A 342 8.21 -4.26 19.57
C GLU A 342 8.95 -3.94 18.26
N VAL A 343 9.35 -2.67 18.10
CA VAL A 343 10.18 -2.20 16.97
C VAL A 343 11.49 -1.65 17.52
N ALA A 344 12.63 -2.19 17.07
CA ALA A 344 13.93 -1.86 17.64
C ALA A 344 15.05 -1.75 16.59
N GLY A 345 15.82 -0.67 16.62
CA GLY A 345 17.01 -0.54 15.78
C GLY A 345 16.65 -0.28 14.31
N VAL A 346 16.10 0.90 14.02
CA VAL A 346 15.82 1.35 12.65
C VAL A 346 16.73 2.53 12.31
N THR A 347 17.62 2.37 11.34
CA THR A 347 18.55 3.40 10.90
C THR A 347 18.22 3.87 9.48
N VAL A 348 17.86 5.14 9.34
CA VAL A 348 17.65 5.85 8.08
C VAL A 348 18.81 6.84 7.88
N LYS A 349 19.66 6.62 6.88
CA LYS A 349 20.90 7.40 6.70
C LYS A 349 21.18 7.84 5.27
N SER A 350 21.72 9.05 5.10
CA SER A 350 22.16 9.59 3.80
C SER A 350 21.04 9.62 2.74
N CYS A 351 19.80 9.88 3.14
CA CYS A 351 18.63 9.80 2.26
C CYS A 351 18.21 11.17 1.71
N ASN A 352 17.61 11.18 0.51
CA ASN A 352 17.05 12.37 -0.13
C ASN A 352 15.54 12.26 -0.22
N LEU A 353 14.79 13.27 0.21
CA LEU A 353 13.33 13.29 0.16
C LEU A 353 12.84 14.51 -0.63
N ILE A 354 12.12 14.28 -1.72
CA ILE A 354 11.84 15.29 -2.76
C ILE A 354 10.34 15.34 -3.04
N ASN A 355 9.69 16.48 -2.82
CA ASN A 355 8.24 16.66 -3.01
C ASN A 355 7.37 15.61 -2.29
N THR A 356 7.81 15.13 -1.11
CA THR A 356 7.04 14.18 -0.30
C THR A 356 6.13 14.90 0.69
N SER A 357 4.99 14.30 1.04
CA SER A 357 4.06 14.89 2.03
C SER A 357 4.62 14.87 3.45
N ASN A 358 5.48 13.90 3.78
CA ASN A 358 6.29 13.90 5.00
C ASN A 358 7.75 13.60 4.67
N GLY A 359 8.65 13.97 5.57
CA GLY A 359 10.05 13.57 5.50
C GLY A 359 10.27 12.26 6.22
N VAL A 360 10.72 12.34 7.47
CA VAL A 360 10.83 11.18 8.37
C VAL A 360 9.74 11.25 9.45
N ARG A 361 9.03 10.13 9.65
CA ARG A 361 7.81 10.07 10.46
C ARG A 361 7.81 8.85 11.37
N ILE A 362 7.45 9.03 12.64
CA ILE A 362 7.00 7.95 13.53
C ILE A 362 5.52 8.18 13.83
N LYS A 363 4.66 7.21 13.55
CA LYS A 363 3.19 7.29 13.72
C LYS A 363 2.66 6.18 14.62
N SER A 364 2.00 6.52 15.72
CA SER A 364 1.31 5.55 16.60
C SER A 364 -0.12 5.97 16.92
N TRP A 365 -1.01 4.98 16.99
CA TRP A 365 -2.43 5.20 17.27
C TRP A 365 -2.65 5.66 18.72
N PRO A 366 -3.52 6.64 18.98
CA PRO A 366 -4.11 6.84 20.30
C PRO A 366 -5.04 5.65 20.62
N ASP A 367 -5.35 5.45 21.89
CA ASP A 367 -6.10 4.28 22.38
C ASP A 367 -5.50 2.93 21.93
N SER A 368 -4.17 2.81 21.98
CA SER A 368 -3.47 1.67 21.39
C SER A 368 -3.97 0.33 21.94
N ALA A 369 -4.17 -0.66 21.08
CA ALA A 369 -4.68 -1.98 21.45
C ALA A 369 -3.70 -2.79 22.32
N VAL A 370 -2.40 -2.47 22.23
CA VAL A 370 -1.30 -3.10 22.95
C VAL A 370 -0.33 -2.03 23.48
N ALA A 371 0.52 -2.39 24.43
CA ALA A 371 1.59 -1.55 24.96
C ALA A 371 2.96 -2.23 24.75
N TYR A 372 3.87 -1.56 24.05
CA TYR A 372 5.26 -1.97 23.86
C TYR A 372 6.16 -0.73 23.65
N THR A 373 7.47 -0.94 23.51
CA THR A 373 8.43 0.13 23.21
C THR A 373 8.84 0.08 21.74
N ALA A 374 8.86 1.25 21.09
CA ALA A 374 9.55 1.48 19.84
C ALA A 374 10.83 2.27 20.16
N SER A 375 12.01 1.71 19.87
CA SER A 375 13.28 2.30 20.32
C SER A 375 14.45 2.13 19.36
N ASP A 376 15.50 2.93 19.57
CA ASP A 376 16.73 2.89 18.75
C ASP A 376 16.40 3.26 17.29
N LEU A 377 15.78 4.44 17.13
CA LEU A 377 15.25 4.92 15.84
C LEU A 377 16.05 6.16 15.39
N HIS A 378 16.88 6.00 14.37
CA HIS A 378 17.92 6.97 14.04
C HIS A 378 17.80 7.48 12.61
N PHE A 379 17.66 8.80 12.45
CA PHE A 379 17.46 9.48 11.18
C PHE A 379 18.58 10.49 10.95
N GLU A 380 19.53 10.17 10.07
CA GLU A 380 20.81 10.88 9.95
C GLU A 380 21.16 11.29 8.52
N ASP A 381 21.82 12.44 8.36
CA ASP A 381 22.39 12.92 7.09
C ASP A 381 21.36 13.07 5.95
N ILE A 382 20.17 13.58 6.27
CA ILE A 382 19.01 13.62 5.35
C ILE A 382 18.89 14.97 4.65
N GLU A 383 18.69 14.95 3.33
CA GLU A 383 18.43 16.15 2.53
C GLU A 383 16.98 16.20 2.04
N MET A 384 16.32 17.35 2.22
CA MET A 384 14.89 17.53 1.95
C MET A 384 14.66 18.65 0.94
N VAL A 385 13.90 18.36 -0.11
CA VAL A 385 13.53 19.31 -1.17
C VAL A 385 12.02 19.42 -1.22
N ASN A 386 11.47 20.56 -0.80
CA ASN A 386 10.04 20.86 -0.85
C ASN A 386 9.17 19.77 -0.15
N VAL A 387 9.57 19.36 1.05
CA VAL A 387 8.86 18.33 1.85
C VAL A 387 7.82 18.99 2.75
N SER A 388 6.56 18.53 2.72
CA SER A 388 5.47 19.24 3.43
C SER A 388 5.56 19.16 4.95
N ASN A 389 5.78 17.97 5.52
CA ASN A 389 5.95 17.76 6.96
C ASN A 389 7.31 17.07 7.25
N PRO A 390 8.42 17.83 7.35
CA PRO A 390 9.79 17.29 7.35
C PRO A 390 10.12 16.26 8.44
N ILE A 391 9.87 16.55 9.71
CA ILE A 391 10.32 15.70 10.84
C ILE A 391 9.15 15.52 11.82
N ILE A 392 8.68 14.28 11.99
CA ILE A 392 7.43 13.99 12.73
C ILE A 392 7.59 12.84 13.73
N ILE A 393 7.05 13.06 14.94
CA ILE A 393 6.53 12.02 15.82
C ILE A 393 5.06 12.37 16.06
N ASP A 394 4.13 11.48 15.71
CA ASP A 394 2.69 11.66 15.96
C ASP A 394 2.08 10.45 16.65
N GLN A 395 1.80 10.60 17.94
CA GLN A 395 1.09 9.62 18.77
C GLN A 395 -0.41 9.94 18.92
N GLU A 396 -0.94 10.87 18.11
CA GLU A 396 -2.37 11.11 17.89
C GLU A 396 -2.81 10.65 16.49
N TYR A 397 -2.00 9.82 15.81
CA TYR A 397 -2.22 9.38 14.43
C TYR A 397 -3.56 8.65 14.28
N CYS A 398 -4.43 9.21 13.44
CA CYS A 398 -5.84 8.84 13.41
C CYS A 398 -6.44 9.03 12.01
N PRO A 399 -6.06 8.20 11.03
CA PRO A 399 -6.55 8.31 9.67
C PRO A 399 -8.08 8.23 9.65
N SER A 400 -8.70 9.08 8.83
CA SER A 400 -10.17 9.24 8.74
C SER A 400 -10.88 9.63 10.06
N ASN A 401 -10.14 10.08 11.09
CA ASN A 401 -10.64 10.37 12.44
C ASN A 401 -11.41 9.21 13.12
N GLN A 402 -11.12 7.96 12.76
CA GLN A 402 -11.75 6.75 13.33
C GLN A 402 -10.99 6.23 14.56
N CYS A 403 -10.77 7.09 15.57
CA CYS A 403 -10.08 6.71 16.81
C CYS A 403 -10.51 7.60 18.00
N ASN A 404 -10.14 7.20 19.21
CA ASN A 404 -10.40 7.98 20.42
C ASN A 404 -9.17 8.79 20.88
N LYS A 405 -8.92 9.95 20.26
CA LYS A 405 -7.80 10.87 20.61
C LYS A 405 -7.76 11.32 22.09
N LYS A 406 -8.77 11.04 22.91
CA LYS A 406 -8.77 11.34 24.36
C LYS A 406 -7.97 10.33 25.18
N ILE A 407 -7.83 9.09 24.69
CA ILE A 407 -7.03 8.04 25.31
C ILE A 407 -5.66 8.05 24.60
N PRO A 408 -4.54 8.28 25.29
CA PRO A 408 -3.25 8.38 24.65
C PRO A 408 -2.76 7.08 24.04
N SER A 409 -1.74 7.19 23.19
CA SER A 409 -1.00 6.03 22.72
C SER A 409 -0.31 5.31 23.89
N LYS A 410 -0.38 3.98 23.89
CA LYS A 410 0.30 3.10 24.85
C LYS A 410 1.65 2.60 24.33
N ILE A 411 2.07 3.07 23.15
CA ILE A 411 3.39 2.81 22.58
C ILE A 411 4.39 3.79 23.19
N LYS A 412 5.43 3.28 23.86
CA LYS A 412 6.53 4.11 24.37
C LYS A 412 7.52 4.37 23.24
N ILE A 413 7.82 5.63 22.95
CA ILE A 413 8.90 6.01 22.03
C ILE A 413 10.12 6.42 22.86
N ARG A 414 11.29 5.83 22.57
CA ARG A 414 12.54 6.08 23.32
C ARG A 414 13.79 5.96 22.45
N ASN A 415 14.84 6.72 22.77
CA ASN A 415 16.15 6.64 22.09
C ASN A 415 15.98 6.87 20.58
N VAL A 416 15.64 8.11 20.24
CA VAL A 416 15.37 8.54 18.86
C VAL A 416 16.33 9.66 18.50
N SER A 417 16.97 9.63 17.34
CA SER A 417 17.82 10.73 16.88
C SER A 417 17.38 11.29 15.53
N PHE A 418 17.41 12.63 15.42
CA PHE A 418 17.29 13.36 14.17
C PHE A 418 18.54 14.22 14.01
N LYS A 419 19.45 13.85 13.09
CA LYS A 419 20.79 14.45 12.97
C LYS A 419 21.13 14.89 11.55
N ASN A 420 21.71 16.08 11.41
CA ASN A 420 22.17 16.63 10.12
C ASN A 420 21.08 16.60 9.03
N ILE A 421 19.88 17.08 9.36
CA ILE A 421 18.73 17.14 8.43
C ILE A 421 18.62 18.56 7.86
N ARG A 422 18.70 18.70 6.54
CA ARG A 422 18.85 20.00 5.86
C ARG A 422 17.99 20.15 4.61
N GLY A 423 17.72 21.39 4.21
CA GLY A 423 17.09 21.72 2.93
C GLY A 423 15.86 22.63 3.03
N THR A 424 14.76 22.23 2.41
CA THR A 424 13.53 23.04 2.25
C THR A 424 12.26 22.30 2.66
N SER A 425 11.40 23.01 3.39
CA SER A 425 10.06 22.59 3.79
C SER A 425 9.01 23.29 2.94
N ALA A 426 7.96 22.57 2.51
CA ALA A 426 6.83 23.15 1.79
C ALA A 426 5.78 23.78 2.73
N THR A 427 5.79 23.43 4.03
CA THR A 427 4.98 24.10 5.07
C THR A 427 5.86 24.78 6.12
N PHE A 428 5.25 25.64 6.94
CA PHE A 428 5.97 26.40 7.97
C PHE A 428 6.28 25.57 9.23
N VAL A 429 5.59 24.46 9.51
CA VAL A 429 5.87 23.59 10.67
C VAL A 429 6.83 22.48 10.22
N ALA A 430 8.12 22.64 10.51
CA ALA A 430 9.13 21.71 10.04
C ALA A 430 9.37 20.53 10.98
N ILE A 431 9.15 20.72 12.29
CA ILE A 431 9.32 19.71 13.33
C ILE A 431 8.02 19.60 14.10
N LYS A 432 7.41 18.41 14.13
CA LYS A 432 6.15 18.13 14.83
C LYS A 432 6.33 16.91 15.74
N PHE A 433 6.49 17.14 17.04
CA PHE A 433 6.62 16.06 18.03
C PHE A 433 5.42 16.04 18.99
N ILE A 434 4.43 15.23 18.66
CA ILE A 434 3.23 15.01 19.46
C ILE A 434 3.36 13.65 20.14
N CYS A 435 3.94 13.63 21.33
CA CYS A 435 4.10 12.41 22.12
C CYS A 435 2.92 12.17 23.07
N SER A 436 2.74 10.93 23.51
CA SER A 436 1.70 10.52 24.46
C SER A 436 1.84 11.27 25.79
N LYS A 437 0.74 11.76 26.36
CA LYS A 437 0.74 12.42 27.68
C LYS A 437 0.97 11.45 28.83
N ASP A 438 0.61 10.18 28.65
CA ASP A 438 0.75 9.13 29.66
C ASP A 438 2.10 8.40 29.51
N LEU A 439 2.66 8.38 28.29
CA LEU A 439 4.00 7.89 27.97
C LEU A 439 4.80 8.91 27.12
N PRO A 440 5.30 10.01 27.73
CA PRO A 440 6.15 10.99 27.04
C PRO A 440 7.31 10.35 26.27
N CYS A 441 7.80 11.00 25.20
CA CYS A 441 8.98 10.48 24.48
C CYS A 441 10.26 10.71 25.29
N ASP A 442 11.06 9.66 25.49
CA ASP A 442 12.35 9.72 26.22
C ASP A 442 13.53 9.73 25.24
N ASP A 443 14.65 10.32 25.66
CA ASP A 443 15.94 10.27 24.95
C ASP A 443 15.82 10.63 23.45
N VAL A 444 15.07 11.71 23.14
CA VAL A 444 14.96 12.26 21.78
C VAL A 444 16.07 13.28 21.55
N GLU A 445 17.01 12.97 20.67
CA GLU A 445 18.11 13.87 20.28
C GLU A 445 17.80 14.59 18.96
N VAL A 446 18.05 15.90 18.92
CA VAL A 446 17.87 16.74 17.72
C VAL A 446 19.14 17.54 17.49
N ALA A 447 19.91 17.18 16.47
CA ALA A 447 21.21 17.77 16.16
C ALA A 447 21.27 18.31 14.73
N ASP A 448 21.86 19.50 14.55
CA ASP A 448 22.22 20.05 13.23
C ASP A 448 21.07 20.08 12.21
N ILE A 449 19.91 20.58 12.64
CA ILE A 449 18.74 20.79 11.77
C ILE A 449 18.88 22.14 11.06
N ASN A 450 18.72 22.13 9.73
CA ASN A 450 18.81 23.31 8.89
C ASN A 450 17.83 23.27 7.71
N LEU A 451 16.54 23.37 8.02
CA LEU A 451 15.45 23.48 7.06
C LEU A 451 15.07 24.95 6.83
N SER A 452 14.57 25.26 5.65
CA SER A 452 14.13 26.59 5.26
C SER A 452 12.74 26.56 4.62
N TYR A 453 11.95 27.61 4.84
CA TYR A 453 10.61 27.78 4.30
C TYR A 453 10.51 29.19 3.74
N THR A 454 9.99 29.31 2.51
CA THR A 454 9.91 30.57 1.75
C THR A 454 8.46 30.95 1.41
N GLY A 455 7.48 30.25 1.97
CA GLY A 455 6.06 30.56 1.81
C GLY A 455 5.58 31.71 2.71
N THR A 456 4.28 32.01 2.63
CA THR A 456 3.69 33.21 3.22
C THR A 456 3.13 33.03 4.63
N GLN A 457 3.11 31.82 5.19
CA GLN A 457 2.46 31.51 6.48
C GLN A 457 3.31 31.87 7.72
N GLY A 458 4.35 32.68 7.55
CA GLY A 458 5.23 33.13 8.61
C GLY A 458 6.61 32.46 8.57
N ARG A 459 7.27 32.39 9.72
CA ARG A 459 8.61 31.79 9.86
C ARG A 459 8.50 30.28 10.03
N ILE A 460 9.54 29.57 9.60
CA ILE A 460 9.68 28.14 9.89
C ILE A 460 9.71 27.91 11.41
N THR A 461 8.96 26.93 11.89
CA THR A 461 8.70 26.70 13.33
C THR A 461 8.63 25.21 13.69
N SER A 462 8.51 24.93 14.98
CA SER A 462 8.34 23.60 15.56
C SER A 462 7.08 23.54 16.44
N GLN A 463 6.41 22.39 16.47
CA GLN A 463 5.32 22.10 17.40
C GLN A 463 5.69 20.91 18.29
N CYS A 464 5.64 21.03 19.62
CA CYS A 464 5.94 19.93 20.53
C CYS A 464 4.93 19.77 21.68
N ARG A 465 4.64 18.52 22.05
CA ARG A 465 3.90 18.10 23.25
C ARG A 465 4.53 16.83 23.83
N ASN A 466 4.65 16.78 25.17
CA ASN A 466 5.11 15.61 25.95
C ASN A 466 6.48 15.06 25.53
N VAL A 467 7.42 15.94 25.21
CA VAL A 467 8.81 15.61 24.89
C VAL A 467 9.73 16.74 25.36
N ILE A 468 10.91 16.39 25.86
CA ILE A 468 11.99 17.33 26.18
C ILE A 468 13.23 16.85 25.40
N PRO A 469 13.47 17.35 24.18
CA PRO A 469 14.58 16.85 23.36
C PRO A 469 15.93 17.37 23.84
N ILE A 470 16.96 16.56 23.64
CA ILE A 470 18.37 16.95 23.76
C ILE A 470 18.73 17.68 22.46
N ILE A 471 18.93 19.00 22.55
CA ILE A 471 19.18 19.86 21.38
C ILE A 471 20.66 20.22 21.29
N THR A 472 21.29 19.91 20.15
CA THR A 472 22.70 20.22 19.86
C THR A 472 22.88 20.83 18.46
N GLY A 473 24.07 21.37 18.19
CA GLY A 473 24.44 21.86 16.86
C GLY A 473 23.59 23.03 16.32
N LYS A 474 23.51 23.13 15.00
CA LYS A 474 22.66 24.11 14.29
C LYS A 474 21.18 23.76 14.43
N GLN A 475 20.33 24.79 14.53
CA GLN A 475 18.90 24.63 14.83
C GLN A 475 18.06 25.67 14.07
N ASN A 476 17.56 25.29 12.89
CA ASN A 476 16.65 26.09 12.08
C ASN A 476 15.55 25.19 11.45
N PRO A 477 14.28 25.27 11.92
CA PRO A 477 13.88 25.90 13.17
C PRO A 477 14.53 25.19 14.35
N ARG A 478 14.60 25.85 15.51
CA ARG A 478 14.93 25.15 16.76
C ARG A 478 13.74 24.31 17.18
N ALA A 479 13.99 23.06 17.55
CA ALA A 479 12.96 22.18 18.08
C ALA A 479 12.39 22.70 19.41
N CYS A 480 11.08 22.55 19.57
CA CYS A 480 10.33 22.80 20.79
C CYS A 480 10.55 24.19 21.43
N ILE A 481 10.62 25.26 20.63
CA ILE A 481 10.63 26.65 21.13
C ILE A 481 9.31 26.96 21.86
N GLU A 482 8.19 26.53 21.27
CA GLU A 482 6.84 26.72 21.82
C GLU A 482 6.27 25.35 22.20
N VAL A 483 5.92 25.18 23.47
CA VAL A 483 5.09 24.05 23.91
C VAL A 483 3.70 24.30 23.37
N ALA A 484 3.21 23.42 22.49
CA ALA A 484 1.89 23.61 21.91
C ALA A 484 0.83 23.53 23.02
N PRO A 485 -0.19 24.40 23.02
CA PRO A 485 -1.26 24.35 24.02
C PRO A 485 -1.84 22.94 24.11
N ILE A 486 -2.04 22.46 25.34
CA ILE A 486 -2.39 21.06 25.68
C ILE A 486 -3.57 20.52 24.87
N ASN A 487 -4.47 21.40 24.43
CA ASN A 487 -5.71 21.09 23.70
C ASN A 487 -5.66 21.41 22.19
N SER A 488 -4.47 21.62 21.59
CA SER A 488 -4.34 21.88 20.14
C SER A 488 -4.52 20.55 19.38
N PRO A 489 -5.55 20.37 18.54
CA PRO A 489 -5.73 19.14 17.79
C PRO A 489 -4.60 18.94 16.76
N SER A 490 -4.16 17.69 16.55
CA SER A 490 -3.37 17.34 15.37
C SER A 490 -4.15 17.69 14.09
N THR A 491 -3.50 18.41 13.16
CA THR A 491 -4.08 18.98 11.93
C THR A 491 -3.88 18.10 10.69
N ASP A 492 -3.70 16.80 10.88
CA ASP A 492 -3.49 15.82 9.79
C ASP A 492 -4.83 15.24 9.30
#